data_AF-A0A3P8IP73-F1
#
_entry.id   AF-A0A3P8IP73-F1
#
_cell.length_a   1.000
_cell.length_b   1.000
_cell.length_c   1.000
_cell.angle_alpha   90.00
_cell.angle_beta   90.00
_cell.angle_gamma   90.00
#
_symmetry.space_group_name_H-M   'P 1'
#
loop_
_entity.id
_entity.type
_entity.pdbx_description
1 polymer ?
#
loop_
_entity_poly.entity_id
_entity_poly.type
_entity_poly.pdbx_seq_one_letter_code
_entity_poly.pdbx_strand_id
1 'polypeptide(L)'
;MMRLSTLLLAPPVAERLSERYADYRQHGASWLSATLGCLWAALAWALMPLETPRWQAILARHGDYFPHIHPHRPRPLDPLRYLLQSVWLLVTRVPEPEKKVNWRSLVALEGVHGRYAQWLDRLPERVNTRTGHLDKYKELAHLNPKLRKAILGVVVFFSLILALLCITQPFNPISQFIFLLLLWGVALLVRRIPGRFSALMLIVLSLTVSCRYIWWRYTSTLNWDDPVSLVCGLVLLFAETYAWLVLVLGYFQVIWPLNRQPVPLPKDMAEWPTVDIFVPTYNEDLSVVKNTIYASQGIDWPKDKLNIWILDDGGREEFRQFAKDVGVHYIARETPRAREGGQHQQRAEVCQRRVRLYF
;
A
#
# COMPACT_ATOMS: atom_id res chain seq x y z
N MET A 1 52.54 5.37 -19.60
CA MET A 1 51.76 5.81 -18.43
C MET A 1 52.60 6.44 -17.30
N MET A 2 53.87 6.09 -17.11
CA MET A 2 54.71 6.66 -16.02
C MET A 2 54.95 8.19 -16.06
N ARG A 3 54.77 8.87 -17.20
CA ARG A 3 55.00 10.32 -17.32
C ARG A 3 53.76 11.20 -17.06
N LEU A 4 52.55 10.62 -17.07
CA LEU A 4 51.31 11.38 -16.85
C LEU A 4 50.89 11.36 -15.37
N SER A 5 51.23 10.30 -14.63
CA SER A 5 50.92 10.18 -13.20
C SER A 5 51.74 11.12 -12.32
N THR A 6 52.96 11.49 -12.72
CA THR A 6 53.83 12.41 -11.98
C THR A 6 53.45 13.89 -12.13
N LEU A 7 52.57 14.20 -13.08
CA LEU A 7 52.18 15.58 -13.41
C LEU A 7 50.85 16.00 -12.74
N LEU A 8 50.05 15.03 -12.30
CA LEU A 8 48.69 15.22 -11.78
C LEU A 8 48.50 14.79 -10.31
N LEU A 9 49.41 14.00 -9.75
CA LEU A 9 49.28 13.42 -8.39
C LEU A 9 50.47 13.80 -7.52
N ALA A 10 50.25 14.00 -6.22
CA ALA A 10 51.31 14.23 -5.26
C ALA A 10 52.36 13.09 -5.32
N PRO A 11 53.67 13.39 -5.23
CA PRO A 11 54.75 12.41 -5.39
C PRO A 11 54.57 11.09 -4.61
N PRO A 12 54.15 11.07 -3.33
CA PRO A 12 53.97 9.80 -2.60
C PRO A 12 52.81 8.95 -3.12
N VAL A 13 51.80 9.54 -3.76
CA VAL A 13 50.65 8.82 -4.33
C VAL A 13 51.03 8.17 -5.66
N ALA A 14 51.87 8.85 -6.45
CA ALA A 14 52.37 8.32 -7.71
C ALA A 14 53.28 7.10 -7.50
N GLU A 15 54.16 7.13 -6.49
CA GLU A 15 55.01 5.99 -6.11
C GLU A 15 54.18 4.77 -5.69
N ARG A 16 53.23 4.95 -4.76
CA ARG A 16 52.32 3.87 -4.30
C ARG A 16 51.49 3.25 -5.43
N LEU A 17 51.00 4.06 -6.38
CA LEU A 17 50.25 3.56 -7.53
C LEU A 17 51.16 2.80 -8.50
N SER A 18 52.42 3.21 -8.64
CA SER A 18 53.41 2.55 -9.49
C SER A 18 53.82 1.18 -8.94
N GLU A 19 54.01 1.07 -7.61
CA GLU A 19 54.28 -0.20 -6.92
C GLU A 19 53.11 -1.16 -7.07
N ARG A 20 51.88 -0.67 -6.87
CA ARG A 20 50.67 -1.48 -7.03
C ARG A 20 50.44 -1.93 -8.47
N TYR A 21 50.77 -1.09 -9.45
CA TYR A 21 50.75 -1.47 -10.87
C TYR A 21 51.78 -2.56 -11.18
N ALA A 22 52.98 -2.46 -10.63
CA ALA A 22 54.03 -3.48 -10.78
C ALA A 22 53.60 -4.82 -10.15
N ASP A 23 53.00 -4.79 -8.96
CA ASP A 23 52.45 -5.97 -8.27
C ASP A 23 51.40 -6.69 -9.12
N TYR A 24 50.45 -5.96 -9.71
CA TYR A 24 49.43 -6.54 -10.60
C TYR A 24 50.03 -7.17 -11.86
N ARG A 25 51.08 -6.55 -12.42
CA ARG A 25 51.77 -7.08 -13.61
C ARG A 25 52.57 -8.34 -13.29
N GLN A 26 53.18 -8.42 -12.10
CA GLN A 26 53.89 -9.62 -11.64
C GLN A 26 52.94 -10.80 -11.40
N HIS A 27 51.71 -10.54 -10.93
CA HIS A 27 50.67 -11.55 -10.72
C HIS A 27 49.82 -11.87 -11.98
N GLY A 28 50.31 -11.52 -13.18
CA GLY A 28 49.73 -11.95 -14.45
C GLY A 28 48.46 -11.19 -14.88
N ALA A 29 48.30 -9.93 -14.45
CA ALA A 29 47.25 -9.05 -14.95
C ALA A 29 47.63 -8.44 -16.33
N SER A 30 46.64 -8.33 -17.21
CA SER A 30 46.80 -7.61 -18.49
C SER A 30 47.13 -6.13 -18.24
N TRP A 31 47.77 -5.46 -19.19
CA TRP A 31 48.10 -4.04 -19.01
C TRP A 31 46.83 -3.19 -18.79
N LEU A 32 45.77 -3.45 -19.56
CA LEU A 32 44.46 -2.79 -19.40
C LEU A 32 43.88 -3.03 -18.01
N SER A 33 43.86 -4.28 -17.55
CA SER A 33 43.26 -4.62 -16.26
C SER A 33 44.09 -4.10 -15.07
N ALA A 34 45.41 -4.02 -15.20
CA ALA A 34 46.27 -3.39 -14.20
C ALA A 34 46.06 -1.86 -14.14
N THR A 35 45.92 -1.18 -15.28
CA THR A 35 45.65 0.27 -15.31
C THR A 35 44.27 0.62 -14.76
N LEU A 36 43.23 -0.14 -15.14
CA LEU A 36 41.89 0.00 -14.61
C LEU A 36 41.85 -0.35 -13.11
N GLY A 37 42.56 -1.39 -12.68
CA GLY A 37 42.67 -1.77 -11.27
C GLY A 37 43.28 -0.65 -10.41
N CYS A 38 44.36 -0.01 -10.88
CA CYS A 38 44.96 1.14 -10.21
C CYS A 38 44.01 2.36 -10.16
N LEU A 39 43.28 2.63 -11.25
CA LEU A 39 42.29 3.71 -11.32
C LEU A 39 41.14 3.46 -10.32
N TRP A 40 40.63 2.23 -10.26
CA TRP A 40 39.59 1.85 -9.30
C TRP A 40 40.08 1.89 -7.86
N ALA A 41 41.32 1.45 -7.59
CA ALA A 41 41.91 1.54 -6.26
C ALA A 41 42.05 3.00 -5.80
N ALA A 42 42.46 3.90 -6.71
CA ALA A 42 42.54 5.33 -6.42
C ALA A 42 41.15 5.95 -6.17
N LEU A 43 40.14 5.61 -6.98
CA LEU A 43 38.76 6.05 -6.76
C LEU A 43 38.18 5.52 -5.45
N ALA A 44 38.45 4.25 -5.11
CA ALA A 44 38.00 3.67 -3.86
C ALA A 44 38.63 4.37 -2.65
N TRP A 45 39.92 4.71 -2.71
CA TRP A 45 40.60 5.50 -1.68
C TRP A 45 40.09 6.95 -1.60
N ALA A 46 39.70 7.56 -2.73
CA ALA A 46 39.18 8.93 -2.74
C ALA A 46 37.73 9.05 -2.25
N LEU A 47 36.89 8.04 -2.54
CA LEU A 47 35.46 8.08 -2.25
C LEU A 47 35.08 7.39 -0.95
N MET A 48 35.88 6.44 -0.47
CA MET A 48 35.60 5.68 0.75
C MET A 48 36.74 5.85 1.76
N PRO A 49 36.44 6.10 3.06
CA PRO A 49 37.45 6.24 4.11
C PRO A 49 37.98 4.85 4.52
N LEU A 50 38.73 4.23 3.61
CA LEU A 50 39.28 2.87 3.74
C LEU A 50 40.33 2.75 4.86
N GLU A 51 40.76 3.88 5.42
CA GLU A 51 41.65 3.98 6.58
C GLU A 51 40.93 3.77 7.91
N THR A 52 39.59 3.85 7.95
CA THR A 52 38.85 3.64 9.20
C THR A 52 38.93 2.17 9.65
N PRO A 53 38.97 1.90 10.97
CA PRO A 53 39.18 0.56 11.52
C PRO A 53 38.11 -0.45 11.09
N ARG A 54 36.91 0.02 10.72
CA ARG A 54 35.83 -0.83 10.18
C ARG A 54 36.14 -1.33 8.77
N TRP A 55 36.64 -0.47 7.89
CA TRP A 55 37.02 -0.85 6.54
C TRP A 55 38.29 -1.72 6.53
N GLN A 56 39.24 -1.46 7.42
CA GLN A 56 40.41 -2.32 7.59
C GLN A 56 40.03 -3.73 8.07
N ALA A 57 39.05 -3.86 8.97
CA ALA A 57 38.54 -5.16 9.40
C ALA A 57 37.87 -5.95 8.26
N ILE A 58 37.16 -5.27 7.35
CA ILE A 58 36.53 -5.87 6.18
C ILE A 58 37.58 -6.27 5.13
N LEU A 59 38.58 -5.42 4.90
CA LEU A 59 39.71 -5.70 4.01
C LEU A 59 40.56 -6.87 4.51
N ALA A 60 40.77 -6.99 5.82
CA ALA A 60 41.48 -8.13 6.41
C ALA A 60 40.73 -9.46 6.25
N ARG A 61 39.40 -9.42 6.14
CA ARG A 61 38.53 -10.58 5.88
C ARG A 61 38.06 -10.64 4.43
N HIS A 62 38.77 -9.99 3.52
CA HIS A 62 38.40 -9.91 2.11
C HIS A 62 38.21 -11.30 1.48
N GLY A 63 39.09 -12.26 1.83
CA GLY A 63 39.00 -13.64 1.35
C GLY A 63 37.73 -14.39 1.79
N ASP A 64 37.14 -14.01 2.92
CA ASP A 64 35.92 -14.65 3.44
C ASP A 64 34.66 -14.09 2.75
N TYR A 65 34.63 -12.77 2.51
CA TYR A 65 33.47 -12.10 1.90
C TYR A 65 33.48 -12.14 0.36
N PHE A 66 34.66 -12.14 -0.25
CA PHE A 66 34.86 -12.09 -1.70
C PHE A 66 35.81 -13.19 -2.21
N PRO A 67 35.52 -14.49 -1.94
CA PRO A 67 36.42 -15.60 -2.26
C PRO A 67 36.71 -15.75 -3.77
N HIS A 68 35.83 -15.22 -4.62
CA HIS A 68 35.92 -15.32 -6.08
C HIS A 68 36.66 -14.14 -6.73
N ILE A 69 37.13 -13.15 -5.96
CA ILE A 69 37.84 -11.98 -6.48
C ILE A 69 39.27 -11.98 -5.92
N HIS A 70 40.27 -11.96 -6.80
CA HIS A 70 41.68 -11.97 -6.37
C HIS A 70 42.23 -10.53 -6.32
N PRO A 71 42.62 -10.01 -5.14
CA PRO A 71 43.10 -8.62 -4.99
C PRO A 71 44.33 -8.27 -5.85
N HIS A 72 45.21 -9.24 -6.07
CA HIS A 72 46.47 -9.06 -6.80
C HIS A 72 46.34 -9.28 -8.31
N ARG A 73 45.18 -9.76 -8.80
CA ARG A 73 44.95 -10.00 -10.24
C ARG A 73 43.61 -9.39 -10.69
N PRO A 74 43.52 -8.05 -10.77
CA PRO A 74 42.28 -7.39 -11.15
C PRO A 74 41.88 -7.74 -12.59
N ARG A 75 40.60 -8.03 -12.79
CA ARG A 75 39.92 -8.15 -14.08
C ARG A 75 39.08 -6.90 -14.32
N PRO A 76 38.85 -6.51 -15.59
CA PRO A 76 38.14 -5.27 -15.90
C PRO A 76 36.70 -5.21 -15.35
N LEU A 77 36.07 -6.36 -15.08
CA LEU A 77 34.71 -6.47 -14.56
C LEU A 77 34.64 -6.69 -13.04
N ASP A 78 35.77 -6.65 -12.32
CA ASP A 78 35.78 -6.88 -10.87
C ASP A 78 34.97 -5.85 -10.06
N PRO A 79 34.91 -4.54 -10.40
CA PRO A 79 34.07 -3.58 -9.68
C PRO A 79 32.59 -3.96 -9.67
N LEU A 80 32.09 -4.49 -10.80
CA LEU A 80 30.70 -4.95 -10.91
C LEU A 80 30.47 -6.19 -10.04
N ARG A 81 31.45 -7.08 -9.93
CA ARG A 81 31.40 -8.27 -9.07
C ARG A 81 31.41 -7.91 -7.59
N TYR A 82 32.25 -6.95 -7.19
CA TYR A 82 32.24 -6.39 -5.83
C TYR A 82 30.88 -5.79 -5.48
N LEU A 83 30.26 -5.04 -6.39
CA LEU A 83 28.95 -4.43 -6.17
C LEU A 83 27.88 -5.51 -6.03
N LEU A 84 27.83 -6.47 -6.95
CA LEU A 84 26.81 -7.51 -6.96
C LEU A 84 26.91 -8.44 -5.74
N GLN A 85 28.13 -8.81 -5.33
CA GLN A 85 28.37 -9.58 -4.12
C GLN A 85 28.06 -8.77 -2.85
N SER A 86 28.38 -7.48 -2.81
CA SER A 86 28.06 -6.62 -1.66
C SER A 86 26.55 -6.47 -1.50
N VAL A 87 25.81 -6.31 -2.61
CA VAL A 87 24.34 -6.29 -2.61
C VAL A 87 23.79 -7.63 -2.15
N TRP A 88 24.36 -8.73 -2.62
CA TRP A 88 23.97 -10.07 -2.18
C TRP A 88 24.20 -10.26 -0.67
N LEU A 89 25.38 -9.95 -0.13
CA LEU A 89 25.70 -10.02 1.30
C LEU A 89 24.84 -9.09 2.16
N LEU A 90 24.34 -7.98 1.60
CA LEU A 90 23.46 -7.03 2.29
C LEU A 90 22.01 -7.51 2.34
N VAL A 91 21.58 -8.27 1.31
CA VAL A 91 20.24 -8.87 1.21
C VAL A 91 20.15 -10.19 1.97
N THR A 92 21.15 -11.06 1.81
CA THR A 92 21.27 -12.32 2.54
C THR A 92 22.14 -12.07 3.77
N ARG A 93 21.50 -11.85 4.93
CA ARG A 93 22.21 -11.79 6.22
C ARG A 93 23.04 -13.05 6.42
N VAL A 94 24.36 -12.94 6.20
CA VAL A 94 25.30 -14.00 6.58
C VAL A 94 25.26 -14.13 8.10
N PRO A 95 25.01 -15.33 8.66
CA PRO A 95 25.12 -15.55 10.10
C PRO A 95 26.60 -15.38 10.47
N GLU A 96 26.96 -14.29 11.15
CA GLU A 96 28.29 -14.20 11.76
C GLU A 96 28.40 -15.23 12.90
N PRO A 97 29.55 -15.91 13.06
CA PRO A 97 29.81 -16.71 14.24
C PRO A 97 29.79 -15.79 15.47
N GLU A 98 29.07 -16.21 16.51
CA GLU A 98 28.78 -15.44 17.73
C GLU A 98 29.96 -14.61 18.25
N LYS A 99 29.97 -13.32 17.90
CA LYS A 99 30.75 -12.34 18.64
C LYS A 99 29.84 -11.82 19.74
N LYS A 100 30.21 -12.05 21.00
CA LYS A 100 29.54 -11.47 22.18
C LYS A 100 29.61 -9.95 22.09
N VAL A 101 28.62 -9.34 21.44
CA VAL A 101 28.40 -7.90 21.40
C VAL A 101 28.12 -7.45 22.83
N ASN A 102 28.74 -6.37 23.28
CA ASN A 102 28.52 -5.83 24.61
C ASN A 102 27.10 -5.24 24.66
N TRP A 103 26.13 -6.03 25.12
CA TRP A 103 24.66 -5.83 25.13
C TRP A 103 24.14 -4.58 25.88
N ARG A 104 24.99 -3.62 26.24
CA ARG A 104 24.57 -2.38 26.94
C ARG A 104 24.28 -1.20 26.01
N SER A 105 24.92 -1.11 24.83
CA SER A 105 24.71 0.01 23.90
C SER A 105 23.55 -0.21 22.92
N LEU A 106 23.23 -1.46 22.57
CA LEU A 106 22.07 -1.78 21.72
C LEU A 106 20.75 -1.78 22.50
N VAL A 107 20.74 -2.15 23.78
CA VAL A 107 19.56 -1.98 24.65
C VAL A 107 19.20 -0.50 24.84
N ALA A 108 20.17 0.41 24.77
CA ALA A 108 19.89 1.85 24.78
C ALA A 108 19.19 2.30 23.48
N LEU A 109 19.53 1.71 22.32
CA LEU A 109 18.99 2.04 21.00
C LEU A 109 17.65 1.33 20.71
N GLU A 110 17.48 0.07 21.13
CA GLU A 110 16.17 -0.59 21.23
C GLU A 110 15.28 0.10 22.25
N GLY A 111 15.84 0.63 23.34
CA GLY A 111 15.13 1.48 24.28
C GLY A 111 14.72 2.83 23.66
N VAL A 112 15.48 3.38 22.71
CA VAL A 112 15.07 4.59 21.95
C VAL A 112 14.04 4.25 20.89
N HIS A 113 14.19 3.16 20.15
CA HIS A 113 13.17 2.69 19.20
C HIS A 113 11.87 2.30 19.90
N GLY A 114 11.96 1.64 21.06
CA GLY A 114 10.84 1.31 21.94
C GLY A 114 10.22 2.54 22.58
N ARG A 115 11.02 3.52 23.03
CA ARG A 115 10.50 4.82 23.52
C ARG A 115 9.90 5.66 22.41
N TYR A 116 10.44 5.62 21.19
CA TYR A 116 9.92 6.33 20.02
C TYR A 116 8.64 5.67 19.53
N ALA A 117 8.58 4.34 19.46
CA ALA A 117 7.36 3.58 19.17
C ALA A 117 6.29 3.81 20.24
N GLN A 118 6.63 3.72 21.53
CA GLN A 118 5.70 4.01 22.62
C GLN A 118 5.27 5.49 22.68
N TRP A 119 6.16 6.43 22.34
CA TRP A 119 5.80 7.84 22.22
C TRP A 119 4.88 8.07 21.00
N LEU A 120 5.15 7.42 19.87
CA LEU A 120 4.32 7.43 18.67
C LEU A 120 2.95 6.77 18.90
N ASP A 121 2.87 5.69 19.69
CA ASP A 121 1.61 5.03 20.03
C ASP A 121 0.78 5.87 21.03
N ARG A 122 1.47 6.62 21.91
CA ARG A 122 0.82 7.56 22.85
C ARG A 122 0.45 8.92 22.23
N LEU A 123 0.99 9.27 21.07
CA LEU A 123 0.63 10.50 20.34
C LEU A 123 -0.83 10.53 19.89
N PRO A 124 -1.39 9.51 19.21
CA PRO A 124 -2.80 9.47 18.86
C PRO A 124 -3.69 9.50 20.10
N GLU A 125 -3.34 8.83 21.21
CA GLU A 125 -4.11 8.95 22.46
C GLU A 125 -4.08 10.37 23.03
N ARG A 126 -2.93 11.06 23.02
CA ARG A 126 -2.82 12.47 23.47
C ARG A 126 -3.54 13.45 22.56
N VAL A 127 -3.53 13.21 21.25
CA VAL A 127 -4.25 14.03 20.27
C VAL A 127 -5.74 13.77 20.39
N ASN A 128 -6.17 12.51 20.45
CA ASN A 128 -7.57 12.11 20.53
C ASN A 128 -8.21 12.49 21.88
N THR A 129 -7.46 12.47 22.99
CA THR A 129 -7.93 13.00 24.29
C THR A 129 -8.00 14.52 24.32
N ARG A 130 -7.10 15.24 23.61
CA ARG A 130 -7.20 16.71 23.40
C ARG A 130 -8.33 17.09 22.43
N THR A 131 -8.57 16.31 21.38
CA THR A 131 -9.64 16.60 20.39
C THR A 131 -11.00 16.07 20.81
N GLY A 132 -11.08 15.06 21.67
CA GLY A 132 -12.35 14.59 22.25
C GLY A 132 -13.00 15.63 23.17
N HIS A 133 -12.20 16.52 23.77
CA HIS A 133 -12.72 17.70 24.47
C HIS A 133 -13.13 18.82 23.50
N LEU A 134 -12.47 18.97 22.34
CA LEU A 134 -12.89 19.90 21.26
C LEU A 134 -14.21 19.50 20.57
N ASP A 135 -14.59 18.22 20.59
CA ASP A 135 -15.94 17.78 20.17
C ASP A 135 -17.02 18.09 21.23
N LYS A 136 -16.64 18.09 22.52
CA LYS A 136 -17.52 18.45 23.65
C LYS A 136 -17.67 19.97 23.81
N TYR A 137 -16.62 20.71 23.49
CA TYR A 137 -16.61 22.16 23.42
C TYR A 137 -16.59 22.54 21.95
N LYS A 138 -17.78 22.55 21.33
CA LYS A 138 -18.03 23.40 20.17
C LYS A 138 -17.68 24.83 20.57
N GLU A 139 -16.42 25.23 20.47
CA GLU A 139 -15.95 26.59 20.74
C GLU A 139 -16.52 27.62 19.74
N LEU A 140 -17.40 27.17 18.84
CA LEU A 140 -18.17 28.00 17.91
C LEU A 140 -19.69 27.87 18.14
N ALA A 141 -20.16 27.14 19.16
CA ALA A 141 -21.60 27.00 19.45
C ALA A 141 -22.21 28.25 20.11
N HIS A 142 -21.38 29.10 20.71
CA HIS A 142 -21.78 30.38 21.26
C HIS A 142 -21.74 31.53 20.23
N LEU A 143 -21.24 31.27 19.01
CA LEU A 143 -21.25 32.23 17.91
C LEU A 143 -22.51 32.05 17.05
N ASN A 144 -23.01 33.17 16.51
CA ASN A 144 -24.16 33.19 15.61
C ASN A 144 -23.92 32.20 14.43
N PRO A 145 -24.89 31.33 14.08
CA PRO A 145 -24.74 30.34 13.00
C PRO A 145 -24.33 30.95 11.65
N LYS A 146 -24.69 32.22 11.39
CA LYS A 146 -24.23 32.94 10.19
C LYS A 146 -22.73 33.24 10.23
N LEU A 147 -22.21 33.67 11.38
CA LEU A 147 -20.79 33.96 11.57
C LEU A 147 -19.94 32.69 11.48
N ARG A 148 -20.42 31.57 12.03
CA ARG A 148 -19.74 30.26 11.89
C ARG A 148 -19.63 29.82 10.43
N LYS A 149 -20.71 29.96 9.65
CA LYS A 149 -20.68 29.66 8.21
C LYS A 149 -19.75 30.61 7.45
N ALA A 150 -19.71 31.89 7.81
CA ALA A 150 -18.80 32.87 7.21
C ALA A 150 -17.34 32.51 7.49
N ILE A 151 -16.96 32.24 8.74
CA ILE A 151 -15.60 31.83 9.12
C ILE A 151 -15.19 30.55 8.39
N LEU A 152 -16.07 29.54 8.37
CA LEU A 152 -15.77 28.29 7.69
C LEU A 152 -15.64 28.48 6.17
N GLY A 153 -16.50 29.31 5.57
CA GLY A 153 -16.41 29.69 4.16
C GLY A 153 -15.09 30.39 3.84
N VAL A 154 -14.64 31.31 4.70
CA VAL A 154 -13.35 32.01 4.56
C VAL A 154 -12.18 31.03 4.66
N VAL A 155 -12.17 30.13 5.65
CA VAL A 155 -11.10 29.12 5.80
C VAL A 155 -11.05 28.19 4.58
N VAL A 156 -12.20 27.70 4.11
CA VAL A 156 -12.28 26.86 2.90
C VAL A 156 -11.80 27.61 1.68
N PHE A 157 -12.18 28.87 1.51
CA PHE A 157 -11.74 29.71 0.40
C PHE A 157 -10.22 29.88 0.37
N PHE A 158 -9.60 30.28 1.49
CA PHE A 158 -8.15 30.41 1.58
C PHE A 158 -7.42 29.05 1.42
N SER A 159 -7.99 27.97 1.94
CA SER A 159 -7.44 26.62 1.76
C SER A 159 -7.47 26.20 0.29
N LEU A 160 -8.55 26.50 -0.44
CA LEU A 160 -8.67 26.22 -1.87
C LEU A 160 -7.67 27.05 -2.69
N ILE A 161 -7.45 28.33 -2.34
CA ILE A 161 -6.42 29.16 -2.97
C ILE A 161 -5.04 28.57 -2.74
N LEU A 162 -4.72 28.17 -1.51
CA LEU A 162 -3.42 27.58 -1.19
C LEU A 162 -3.22 26.24 -1.92
N ALA A 163 -4.26 25.41 -1.99
CA ALA A 163 -4.24 24.16 -2.74
C ALA A 163 -4.04 24.40 -4.24
N LEU A 164 -4.74 25.38 -4.81
CA LEU A 164 -4.57 25.78 -6.21
C LEU A 164 -3.14 26.22 -6.48
N LEU A 165 -2.58 27.10 -5.65
CA LEU A 165 -1.18 27.53 -5.76
C LEU A 165 -0.22 26.35 -5.67
N CYS A 166 -0.46 25.40 -4.76
CA CYS A 166 0.36 24.21 -4.61
C CYS A 166 0.31 23.29 -5.84
N ILE A 167 -0.85 23.22 -6.52
CA ILE A 167 -1.05 22.44 -7.73
C ILE A 167 -0.41 23.11 -8.95
N THR A 168 -0.60 24.42 -9.12
CA THR A 168 -0.23 25.14 -10.34
C THR A 168 1.21 25.64 -10.36
N GLN A 169 1.86 25.77 -9.20
CA GLN A 169 3.22 26.35 -9.12
C GLN A 169 4.24 25.46 -9.87
N PRO A 170 4.93 25.98 -10.89
CA PRO A 170 5.98 25.24 -11.57
C PRO A 170 7.19 25.11 -10.64
N PHE A 171 7.49 23.88 -10.22
CA PHE A 171 8.68 23.58 -9.43
C PHE A 171 9.79 23.04 -10.34
N ASN A 172 11.03 23.31 -9.97
CA ASN A 172 12.18 22.62 -10.53
C ASN A 172 12.07 21.10 -10.22
N PRO A 173 12.50 20.19 -11.12
CA PRO A 173 12.50 18.75 -10.85
C PRO A 173 13.06 18.34 -9.49
N ILE A 174 14.14 18.98 -9.01
CA ILE A 174 14.73 18.69 -7.70
C ILE A 174 13.79 19.09 -6.57
N SER A 175 13.22 20.30 -6.64
CA SER A 175 12.26 20.79 -5.65
C SER A 175 10.99 19.94 -5.63
N GLN A 176 10.52 19.49 -6.80
CA GLN A 176 9.39 18.57 -6.90
C GLN A 176 9.70 17.22 -6.28
N PHE A 177 10.91 16.68 -6.48
CA PHE A 177 11.34 15.44 -5.86
C PHE A 177 11.37 15.56 -4.33
N ILE A 178 11.96 16.64 -3.79
CA ILE A 178 11.99 16.89 -2.34
C ILE A 178 10.56 17.05 -1.79
N PHE A 179 9.71 17.80 -2.48
CA PHE A 179 8.30 17.99 -2.09
C PHE A 179 7.54 16.66 -2.02
N LEU A 180 7.69 15.79 -3.03
CA LEU A 180 7.06 14.47 -3.05
C LEU A 180 7.59 13.56 -1.93
N LEU A 181 8.91 13.60 -1.66
CA LEU A 181 9.52 12.83 -0.58
C LEU A 181 8.99 13.28 0.79
N LEU A 182 8.86 14.60 1.00
CA LEU A 182 8.25 15.16 2.21
C LEU A 182 6.78 14.76 2.35
N LEU A 183 5.96 14.90 1.30
CA LEU A 183 4.56 14.48 1.31
C LEU A 183 4.42 12.98 1.59
N TRP A 184 5.30 12.17 1.00
CA TRP A 184 5.34 10.73 1.26
C TRP A 184 5.71 10.41 2.71
N GLY A 185 6.70 11.10 3.28
CA GLY A 185 7.04 10.99 4.70
C GLY A 185 5.87 11.36 5.62
N VAL A 186 5.17 12.46 5.33
CA VAL A 186 3.94 12.85 6.05
C VAL A 186 2.86 11.79 5.89
N ALA A 187 2.64 11.26 4.68
CA ALA A 187 1.65 10.20 4.45
C ALA A 187 1.97 8.93 5.25
N LEU A 188 3.25 8.53 5.35
CA LEU A 188 3.66 7.39 6.17
C LEU A 188 3.40 7.61 7.65
N LEU A 189 3.63 8.82 8.17
CA LEU A 189 3.33 9.19 9.55
C LEU A 189 1.82 9.18 9.81
N VAL A 190 1.04 9.81 8.92
CA VAL A 190 -0.43 9.88 9.03
C VAL A 190 -1.06 8.50 8.95
N ARG A 191 -0.55 7.61 8.09
CA ARG A 191 -1.03 6.22 7.95
C ARG A 191 -0.97 5.42 9.25
N ARG A 192 -0.09 5.78 10.20
CA ARG A 192 0.02 5.11 11.51
C ARG A 192 -1.05 5.55 12.50
N ILE A 193 -1.74 6.67 12.23
CA ILE A 193 -2.77 7.21 13.13
C ILE A 193 -4.10 6.49 12.86
N PRO A 194 -4.68 5.75 13.82
CA PRO A 194 -5.99 5.15 13.66
C PRO A 194 -7.08 6.24 13.67
N GLY A 195 -8.01 6.18 12.71
CA GLY A 195 -9.20 7.04 12.70
C GLY A 195 -9.60 7.56 11.33
N ARG A 196 -10.78 8.18 11.26
CA ARG A 196 -11.36 8.74 10.02
C ARG A 196 -10.57 9.94 9.51
N PHE A 197 -10.05 10.78 10.41
CA PHE A 197 -9.25 11.95 10.05
C PHE A 197 -7.96 11.58 9.31
N SER A 198 -7.31 10.48 9.68
CA SER A 198 -6.12 9.98 8.97
C SER A 198 -6.47 9.60 7.52
N ALA A 199 -7.56 8.86 7.32
CA ALA A 199 -8.03 8.51 5.97
C ALA A 199 -8.36 9.76 5.13
N LEU A 200 -9.05 10.75 5.71
CA LEU A 200 -9.34 12.02 5.04
C LEU A 200 -8.07 12.79 4.65
N MET A 201 -7.09 12.86 5.55
CA MET A 201 -5.80 13.51 5.27
C MET A 201 -5.03 12.79 4.16
N LEU A 202 -5.02 11.45 4.16
CA LEU A 202 -4.40 10.66 3.10
C LEU A 202 -5.08 10.87 1.74
N ILE A 203 -6.42 10.96 1.72
CA ILE A 203 -7.19 11.29 0.52
C ILE A 203 -6.80 12.68 0.01
N VAL A 204 -6.74 13.69 0.88
CA VAL A 204 -6.34 15.07 0.50
C VAL A 204 -4.91 15.11 -0.04
N LEU A 205 -3.97 14.43 0.61
CA LEU A 205 -2.59 14.34 0.16
C LEU A 205 -2.49 13.65 -1.21
N SER A 206 -3.18 12.53 -1.39
CA SER A 206 -3.24 11.79 -2.65
C SER A 206 -3.84 12.63 -3.78
N LEU A 207 -4.96 13.31 -3.52
CA LEU A 207 -5.58 14.23 -4.46
C LEU A 207 -4.66 15.40 -4.81
N THR A 208 -3.93 15.95 -3.85
CA THR A 208 -2.99 17.05 -4.12
C THR A 208 -1.89 16.63 -5.09
N VAL A 209 -1.27 15.46 -4.87
CA VAL A 209 -0.24 14.92 -5.77
C VAL A 209 -0.83 14.60 -7.14
N SER A 210 -2.02 13.99 -7.19
CA SER A 210 -2.68 13.59 -8.43
C SER A 210 -3.12 14.80 -9.27
N CYS A 211 -3.70 15.83 -8.64
CA CYS A 211 -4.07 17.08 -9.29
C CYS A 211 -2.84 17.84 -9.81
N ARG A 212 -1.73 17.84 -9.07
CA ARG A 212 -0.47 18.42 -9.53
C ARG A 212 0.10 17.68 -10.75
N TYR A 213 0.03 16.34 -10.72
CA TYR A 213 0.48 15.52 -11.85
C TYR A 213 -0.37 15.77 -13.11
N ILE A 214 -1.71 15.73 -12.99
CA ILE A 214 -2.57 15.95 -14.15
C ILE A 214 -2.41 17.38 -14.68
N TRP A 215 -2.25 18.39 -13.81
CA TRP A 215 -1.94 19.75 -14.24
C TRP A 215 -0.66 19.82 -15.08
N TRP A 216 0.44 19.22 -14.61
CA TRP A 216 1.69 19.13 -15.38
C TRP A 216 1.50 18.41 -16.72
N ARG A 217 0.69 17.34 -16.74
CA ARG A 217 0.37 16.61 -17.97
C ARG A 217 -0.33 17.52 -18.99
N TYR A 218 -1.33 18.30 -18.58
CA TYR A 218 -2.02 19.25 -19.44
C TYR A 218 -1.12 20.38 -19.95
N THR A 219 -0.23 20.93 -19.11
CA THR A 219 0.52 22.15 -19.46
C THR A 219 1.83 21.90 -20.19
N SER A 220 2.54 20.81 -19.89
CA SER A 220 3.97 20.69 -20.21
C SER A 220 4.34 19.50 -21.07
N THR A 221 3.37 18.65 -21.43
CA THR A 221 3.69 17.36 -22.07
C THR A 221 3.06 17.14 -23.45
N LEU A 222 2.18 18.05 -23.88
CA LEU A 222 1.62 18.01 -25.22
C LEU A 222 2.60 18.65 -26.20
N ASN A 223 2.95 17.88 -27.23
CA ASN A 223 3.71 18.37 -28.37
C ASN A 223 2.74 18.93 -29.42
N TRP A 224 2.85 20.22 -29.73
CA TRP A 224 1.98 20.90 -30.70
C TRP A 224 2.53 20.86 -32.13
N ASP A 225 3.77 20.43 -32.32
CA ASP A 225 4.47 20.54 -33.60
C ASP A 225 4.18 19.37 -34.56
N ASP A 226 3.79 18.20 -34.03
CA ASP A 226 3.50 16.99 -34.83
C ASP A 226 2.05 16.51 -34.61
N PRO A 227 1.18 16.51 -35.65
CA PRO A 227 -0.22 16.10 -35.52
C PRO A 227 -0.43 14.66 -35.04
N VAL A 228 0.43 13.71 -35.45
CA VAL A 228 0.29 12.30 -35.06
C VAL A 228 0.62 12.12 -33.59
N SER A 229 1.75 12.68 -33.13
CA SER A 229 2.13 12.71 -31.71
C SER A 229 1.10 13.45 -30.86
N LEU A 230 0.49 14.52 -31.37
CA LEU A 230 -0.57 15.25 -30.69
C LEU A 230 -1.82 14.38 -30.47
N VAL A 231 -2.30 13.68 -31.51
CA VAL A 231 -3.47 12.79 -31.38
C VAL A 231 -3.20 11.67 -30.39
N CYS A 232 -2.05 10.99 -30.48
CA CYS A 232 -1.65 9.96 -29.53
C CYS A 232 -1.54 10.51 -28.10
N GLY A 233 -0.97 11.71 -27.94
CA GLY A 233 -0.85 12.41 -26.66
C GLY A 233 -2.20 12.78 -26.06
N LEU A 234 -3.17 13.23 -26.88
CA LEU A 234 -4.52 13.55 -26.44
C LEU A 234 -5.30 12.30 -26.01
N VAL A 235 -5.21 11.20 -26.77
CA VAL A 235 -5.85 9.93 -26.38
C VAL A 235 -5.32 9.45 -25.03
N LEU A 236 -4.00 9.52 -24.82
CA LEU A 236 -3.39 9.18 -23.54
C LEU A 236 -3.86 10.12 -22.42
N LEU A 237 -3.92 11.43 -22.69
CA LEU A 237 -4.40 12.43 -21.72
C LEU A 237 -5.86 12.17 -21.32
N PHE A 238 -6.73 11.78 -22.26
CA PHE A 238 -8.12 11.42 -21.97
C PHE A 238 -8.20 10.16 -21.10
N ALA A 239 -7.41 9.13 -21.41
CA ALA A 239 -7.35 7.92 -20.60
C ALA A 239 -6.87 8.21 -19.17
N GLU A 240 -5.84 9.03 -19.01
CA GLU A 240 -5.33 9.45 -17.69
C GLU A 240 -6.34 10.33 -16.94
N THR A 241 -7.03 11.25 -17.64
CA THR A 241 -8.09 12.08 -17.05
C THR A 241 -9.27 11.23 -16.56
N TYR A 242 -9.63 10.20 -17.33
CA TYR A 242 -10.65 9.23 -16.92
C TYR A 242 -10.20 8.47 -15.66
N ALA A 243 -8.96 7.98 -15.61
CA ALA A 243 -8.42 7.31 -14.43
C ALA A 243 -8.41 8.23 -13.20
N TRP A 244 -8.03 9.50 -13.36
CA TRP A 244 -8.09 10.50 -12.31
C TRP A 244 -9.52 10.76 -11.82
N LEU A 245 -10.50 10.83 -12.73
CA LEU A 245 -11.91 11.00 -12.38
C LEU A 245 -12.43 9.79 -11.58
N VAL A 246 -12.10 8.57 -12.02
CA VAL A 246 -12.46 7.33 -11.30
C VAL A 246 -11.82 7.31 -9.90
N LEU A 247 -10.57 7.76 -9.76
CA LEU A 247 -9.90 7.91 -8.46
C LEU A 247 -10.67 8.87 -7.54
N VAL A 248 -11.05 10.05 -8.04
CA VAL A 248 -11.83 11.04 -7.28
C VAL A 248 -13.16 10.45 -6.83
N LEU A 249 -13.90 9.80 -7.73
CA LEU A 249 -15.17 9.15 -7.40
C LEU A 249 -15.00 8.02 -6.38
N GLY A 250 -13.93 7.22 -6.51
CA GLY A 250 -13.59 6.18 -5.54
C GLY A 250 -13.34 6.75 -4.15
N TYR A 251 -12.67 7.90 -4.05
CA TYR A 251 -12.52 8.58 -2.76
C TYR A 251 -13.83 9.11 -2.21
N PHE A 252 -14.72 9.68 -3.03
CA PHE A 252 -16.04 10.11 -2.57
C PHE A 252 -16.87 8.95 -2.00
N GLN A 253 -16.77 7.75 -2.56
CA GLN A 253 -17.44 6.56 -2.05
C GLN A 253 -16.87 6.10 -0.69
N VAL A 254 -15.55 6.21 -0.51
CA VAL A 254 -14.84 5.68 0.68
C VAL A 254 -14.70 6.73 1.80
N ILE A 255 -15.01 8.00 1.53
CA ILE A 255 -14.76 9.11 2.46
C ILE A 255 -15.45 8.93 3.83
N TRP A 256 -16.62 8.26 3.84
CA TRP A 256 -17.39 8.02 5.05
C TRP A 256 -18.08 6.65 5.04
N PRO A 257 -17.36 5.56 5.37
CA PRO A 257 -17.96 4.24 5.40
C PRO A 257 -18.99 4.17 6.52
N LEU A 258 -20.21 3.75 6.19
CA LEU A 258 -21.27 3.57 7.16
C LEU A 258 -21.01 2.28 7.95
N ASN A 259 -20.40 2.42 9.13
CA ASN A 259 -20.20 1.28 10.03
C ASN A 259 -21.48 1.04 10.83
N ARG A 260 -22.38 0.19 10.32
CA ARG A 260 -23.61 -0.20 11.02
C ARG A 260 -23.31 -1.34 11.97
N GLN A 261 -23.31 -1.04 13.26
CA GLN A 261 -23.17 -2.06 14.30
C GLN A 261 -24.44 -2.94 14.35
N PRO A 262 -24.31 -4.25 14.62
CA PRO A 262 -25.46 -5.10 14.89
C PRO A 262 -26.26 -4.53 16.07
N VAL A 263 -27.57 -4.35 15.88
CA VAL A 263 -28.46 -3.93 16.95
C VAL A 263 -28.84 -5.17 17.76
N PRO A 264 -28.71 -5.16 19.10
CA PRO A 264 -29.15 -6.29 19.90
C PRO A 264 -30.66 -6.49 19.72
N LEU A 265 -31.09 -7.74 19.52
CA LEU A 265 -32.50 -8.10 19.49
C LEU A 265 -33.14 -7.87 20.87
N PRO A 266 -34.46 -7.64 20.93
CA PRO A 266 -35.18 -7.63 22.20
C PRO A 266 -34.93 -8.90 23.00
N LYS A 267 -34.87 -8.77 24.33
CA LYS A 267 -34.64 -9.92 25.23
C LYS A 267 -35.77 -10.95 25.16
N ASP A 268 -36.98 -10.50 24.84
CA ASP A 268 -38.14 -11.38 24.67
C ASP A 268 -38.17 -11.95 23.24
N MET A 269 -38.05 -13.29 23.15
CA MET A 269 -38.16 -14.02 21.89
C MET A 269 -39.57 -13.96 21.29
N ALA A 270 -40.60 -13.62 22.07
CA ALA A 270 -41.97 -13.43 21.57
C ALA A 270 -42.07 -12.23 20.60
N GLU A 271 -41.25 -11.20 20.79
CA GLU A 271 -41.20 -10.02 19.91
C GLU A 271 -40.43 -10.26 18.61
N TRP A 272 -39.73 -11.39 18.50
CA TRP A 272 -38.92 -11.68 17.33
C TRP A 272 -39.81 -11.91 16.10
N PRO A 273 -39.42 -11.39 14.92
CA PRO A 273 -40.20 -11.56 13.70
C PRO A 273 -40.19 -13.03 13.24
N THR A 274 -41.25 -13.44 12.54
CA THR A 274 -41.20 -14.65 11.73
C THR A 274 -40.31 -14.40 10.51
N VAL A 275 -39.37 -15.30 10.27
CA VAL A 275 -38.38 -15.24 9.19
C VAL A 275 -38.67 -16.33 8.19
N ASP A 276 -38.74 -15.95 6.91
CA ASP A 276 -38.79 -16.88 5.80
C ASP A 276 -37.45 -16.86 5.05
N ILE A 277 -36.78 -18.02 4.99
CA ILE A 277 -35.52 -18.23 4.25
C ILE A 277 -35.86 -18.85 2.91
N PHE A 278 -35.44 -18.20 1.82
CA PHE A 278 -35.63 -18.68 0.46
C PHE A 278 -34.30 -19.15 -0.12
N VAL A 279 -34.24 -20.42 -0.53
CA VAL A 279 -33.08 -21.01 -1.20
C VAL A 279 -33.45 -21.28 -2.66
N PRO A 280 -33.11 -20.37 -3.59
CA PRO A 280 -33.36 -20.57 -5.01
C PRO A 280 -32.36 -21.56 -5.61
N THR A 281 -32.84 -22.44 -6.48
CA THR A 281 -32.01 -23.35 -7.27
C THR A 281 -32.54 -23.45 -8.70
N TYR A 282 -31.61 -23.53 -9.66
CA TYR A 282 -31.89 -23.71 -11.08
C TYR A 282 -31.34 -25.03 -11.58
N ASN A 283 -30.02 -25.18 -11.57
CA ASN A 283 -29.33 -26.36 -12.12
C ASN A 283 -28.19 -26.86 -11.21
N GLU A 284 -28.17 -26.42 -9.95
CA GLU A 284 -27.23 -26.89 -8.94
C GLU A 284 -27.61 -28.31 -8.49
N ASP A 285 -26.62 -29.17 -8.27
CA ASP A 285 -26.82 -30.53 -7.76
C ASP A 285 -27.43 -30.51 -6.34
N LEU A 286 -28.31 -31.48 -6.06
CA LEU A 286 -28.95 -31.65 -4.76
C LEU A 286 -27.95 -31.73 -3.61
N SER A 287 -26.77 -32.32 -3.82
CA SER A 287 -25.68 -32.39 -2.83
C SER A 287 -25.19 -31.02 -2.37
N VAL A 288 -25.19 -30.01 -3.25
CA VAL A 288 -24.79 -28.63 -2.90
C VAL A 288 -25.90 -27.94 -2.12
N VAL A 289 -27.14 -28.04 -2.59
CA VAL A 289 -28.30 -27.38 -1.95
C VAL A 289 -28.62 -27.99 -0.58
N LYS A 290 -28.42 -29.31 -0.42
CA LYS A 290 -28.52 -30.02 0.87
C LYS A 290 -27.77 -29.31 2.00
N ASN A 291 -26.52 -28.93 1.74
CA ASN A 291 -25.68 -28.27 2.75
C ASN A 291 -26.27 -26.92 3.17
N THR A 292 -26.76 -26.12 2.22
CA THR A 292 -27.41 -24.83 2.49
C THR A 292 -28.70 -25.00 3.30
N ILE A 293 -29.50 -26.03 3.00
CA ILE A 293 -30.74 -26.31 3.72
C ILE A 293 -30.45 -26.77 5.15
N TYR A 294 -29.52 -27.69 5.37
CA TYR A 294 -29.13 -28.09 6.72
C TYR A 294 -28.49 -26.95 7.51
N ALA A 295 -27.68 -26.11 6.88
CA ALA A 295 -27.15 -24.90 7.51
C ALA A 295 -28.27 -23.92 7.91
N SER A 296 -29.28 -23.75 7.05
CA SER A 296 -30.45 -22.90 7.33
C SER A 296 -31.27 -23.44 8.50
N GLN A 297 -31.43 -24.77 8.60
CA GLN A 297 -32.07 -25.40 9.75
C GLN A 297 -31.26 -25.25 11.05
N GLY A 298 -29.94 -25.12 10.95
CA GLY A 298 -29.02 -24.91 12.07
C GLY A 298 -28.97 -23.49 12.62
N ILE A 299 -29.67 -22.52 12.00
CA ILE A 299 -29.70 -21.13 12.48
C ILE A 299 -30.32 -21.07 13.88
N ASP A 300 -29.69 -20.26 14.75
CA ASP A 300 -30.14 -19.96 16.11
C ASP A 300 -31.34 -19.00 16.09
N TRP A 301 -32.51 -19.56 15.74
CA TRP A 301 -33.81 -18.89 15.71
C TRP A 301 -34.89 -19.83 16.24
N PRO A 302 -35.94 -19.31 16.90
CA PRO A 302 -37.09 -20.12 17.32
C PRO A 302 -37.68 -20.88 16.13
N LYS A 303 -37.79 -22.21 16.26
CA LYS A 303 -38.19 -23.11 15.16
C LYS A 303 -39.62 -22.87 14.69
N ASP A 304 -40.48 -22.38 15.56
CA ASP A 304 -41.86 -21.96 15.27
C ASP A 304 -41.94 -20.67 14.43
N LYS A 305 -40.86 -19.87 14.40
CA LYS A 305 -40.77 -18.61 13.66
C LYS A 305 -39.85 -18.67 12.45
N LEU A 306 -39.33 -19.85 12.10
CA LEU A 306 -38.41 -20.05 11.00
C LEU A 306 -39.05 -20.93 9.93
N ASN A 307 -39.32 -20.37 8.75
CA ASN A 307 -39.81 -21.15 7.61
C ASN A 307 -38.75 -21.18 6.52
N ILE A 308 -38.46 -22.36 6.00
CA ILE A 308 -37.43 -22.54 4.96
C ILE A 308 -38.13 -23.02 3.68
N TRP A 309 -37.84 -22.36 2.57
CA TRP A 309 -38.45 -22.57 1.26
C TRP A 309 -37.40 -22.88 0.21
N ILE A 310 -37.52 -24.01 -0.46
CA ILE A 310 -36.77 -24.36 -1.68
C ILE A 310 -37.56 -23.83 -2.87
N LEU A 311 -36.95 -22.94 -3.64
CA LEU A 311 -37.51 -22.40 -4.88
C LEU A 311 -36.79 -23.07 -6.05
N ASP A 312 -37.39 -24.11 -6.61
CA ASP A 312 -36.78 -24.89 -7.69
C ASP A 312 -37.37 -24.52 -9.05
N ASP A 313 -36.52 -23.90 -9.86
CA ASP A 313 -36.88 -23.46 -11.20
C ASP A 313 -36.81 -24.59 -12.23
N GLY A 314 -36.15 -25.70 -11.89
CA GLY A 314 -36.01 -26.89 -12.74
C GLY A 314 -37.15 -27.90 -12.59
N GLY A 315 -38.01 -27.75 -11.58
CA GLY A 315 -39.14 -28.66 -11.33
C GLY A 315 -38.71 -30.12 -11.09
N ARG A 316 -37.58 -30.31 -10.41
CA ARG A 316 -36.93 -31.61 -10.21
C ARG A 316 -37.55 -32.34 -9.01
N GLU A 317 -38.04 -33.55 -9.27
CA GLU A 317 -38.74 -34.34 -8.25
C GLU A 317 -37.84 -34.74 -7.07
N GLU A 318 -36.53 -34.88 -7.31
CA GLU A 318 -35.54 -35.15 -6.25
C GLU A 318 -35.53 -34.06 -5.16
N PHE A 319 -35.75 -32.79 -5.54
CA PHE A 319 -35.84 -31.67 -4.59
C PHE A 319 -37.17 -31.66 -3.86
N ARG A 320 -38.26 -32.04 -4.53
CA ARG A 320 -39.58 -32.19 -3.89
C ARG A 320 -39.55 -33.28 -2.83
N GLN A 321 -38.93 -34.42 -3.12
CA GLN A 321 -38.79 -35.52 -2.18
C GLN A 321 -37.89 -35.12 -1.01
N PHE A 322 -36.73 -34.54 -1.29
CA PHE A 322 -35.80 -34.06 -0.27
C PHE A 322 -36.45 -33.04 0.67
N ALA A 323 -37.24 -32.11 0.13
CA ALA A 323 -37.95 -31.12 0.93
C ALA A 323 -38.93 -31.76 1.92
N LYS A 324 -39.66 -32.80 1.49
CA LYS A 324 -40.56 -33.58 2.36
C LYS A 324 -39.79 -34.32 3.44
N ASP A 325 -38.69 -34.97 3.08
CA ASP A 325 -37.89 -35.77 4.01
C ASP A 325 -37.28 -34.91 5.13
N VAL A 326 -36.89 -33.67 4.80
CA VAL A 326 -36.25 -32.73 5.72
C VAL A 326 -37.25 -31.78 6.42
N GLY A 327 -38.52 -31.80 6.01
CA GLY A 327 -39.58 -30.99 6.60
C GLY A 327 -39.51 -29.50 6.25
N VAL A 328 -39.06 -29.17 5.02
CA VAL A 328 -39.01 -27.80 4.50
C VAL A 328 -40.00 -27.61 3.36
N HIS A 329 -40.39 -26.37 3.09
CA HIS A 329 -41.36 -26.07 2.04
C HIS A 329 -40.70 -26.12 0.65
N TYR A 330 -41.45 -26.58 -0.35
CA TYR A 330 -41.00 -26.66 -1.73
C TYR A 330 -41.99 -25.99 -2.67
N ILE A 331 -41.49 -25.13 -3.55
CA ILE A 331 -42.25 -24.51 -4.62
C ILE A 331 -41.46 -24.70 -5.92
N ALA A 332 -42.13 -25.20 -6.95
CA ALA A 332 -41.61 -25.30 -8.31
C ALA A 332 -42.35 -24.34 -9.24
N ARG A 333 -41.69 -23.89 -10.31
CA ARG A 333 -42.35 -23.17 -11.40
C ARG A 333 -43.07 -24.15 -12.34
N GLU A 334 -44.30 -23.79 -12.74
CA GLU A 334 -45.05 -24.51 -13.79
C GLU A 334 -44.59 -24.15 -15.22
N THR A 335 -43.96 -22.98 -15.42
CA THR A 335 -43.46 -22.54 -16.74
C THR A 335 -42.13 -21.77 -16.67
N PRO A 336 -41.13 -22.11 -17.52
CA PRO A 336 -39.82 -21.48 -17.52
C PRO A 336 -39.78 -20.26 -18.47
N ARG A 337 -40.37 -19.12 -18.09
CA ARG A 337 -40.13 -17.83 -18.77
C ARG A 337 -39.66 -16.78 -17.76
N ALA A 338 -38.53 -16.15 -18.08
CA ALA A 338 -37.75 -15.16 -17.33
C ALA A 338 -36.85 -15.71 -16.18
N ARG A 339 -35.54 -15.50 -16.33
CA ARG A 339 -34.47 -16.08 -15.50
C ARG A 339 -34.32 -15.45 -14.10
N GLU A 340 -34.76 -14.21 -13.89
CA GLU A 340 -34.61 -13.52 -12.58
C GLU A 340 -35.90 -12.86 -12.08
N GLY A 341 -36.72 -12.27 -12.96
CA GLY A 341 -37.97 -11.60 -12.56
C GLY A 341 -39.04 -12.53 -11.97
N GLY A 342 -39.06 -13.81 -12.35
CA GLY A 342 -40.06 -14.78 -11.90
C GLY A 342 -39.91 -15.21 -10.44
N GLN A 343 -38.67 -15.31 -9.93
CA GLN A 343 -38.44 -15.65 -8.52
C GLN A 343 -38.97 -14.55 -7.58
N HIS A 344 -38.86 -13.28 -7.98
CA HIS A 344 -39.44 -12.17 -7.22
C HIS A 344 -40.98 -12.22 -7.16
N GLN A 345 -41.62 -12.74 -8.20
CA GLN A 345 -43.08 -12.87 -8.28
C GLN A 345 -43.60 -14.01 -7.40
N GLN A 346 -42.96 -15.19 -7.42
CA GLN A 346 -43.29 -16.30 -6.50
C GLN A 346 -43.06 -15.90 -5.03
N ARG A 347 -42.00 -15.14 -4.75
CA ARG A 347 -41.74 -14.58 -3.42
C ARG A 347 -42.86 -13.64 -2.96
N ALA A 348 -43.43 -12.86 -3.87
CA ALA A 348 -44.50 -11.92 -3.57
C ALA A 348 -45.84 -12.61 -3.26
N GLU A 349 -46.15 -13.73 -3.93
CA GLU A 349 -47.34 -14.55 -3.65
C GLU A 349 -47.29 -15.21 -2.27
N VAL A 350 -46.10 -15.62 -1.82
CA VAL A 350 -45.92 -16.30 -0.52
C VAL A 350 -45.80 -15.29 0.65
N CYS A 351 -45.18 -14.13 0.46
CA CYS A 351 -44.80 -13.21 1.55
C CYS A 351 -45.68 -11.96 1.68
N GLN A 352 -47.00 -12.08 1.88
CA GLN A 352 -47.81 -10.87 2.08
C GLN A 352 -47.51 -10.07 3.38
N ARG A 353 -46.78 -10.59 4.39
CA ARG A 353 -46.51 -9.84 5.67
C ARG A 353 -45.25 -10.23 6.50
N ARG A 354 -44.05 -10.48 5.94
CA ARG A 354 -42.89 -10.96 6.76
C ARG A 354 -41.52 -10.35 6.42
N VAL A 355 -40.62 -10.35 7.40
CA VAL A 355 -39.24 -9.82 7.33
C VAL A 355 -38.33 -10.82 6.61
N ARG A 356 -37.52 -10.33 5.66
CA ARG A 356 -36.68 -11.13 4.76
C ARG A 356 -35.22 -11.20 5.24
N LEU A 357 -34.67 -12.40 5.29
CA LEU A 357 -33.21 -12.64 5.33
C LEU A 357 -32.80 -13.33 4.03
N TYR A 358 -31.75 -12.83 3.40
CA TYR A 358 -31.24 -13.32 2.11
C TYR A 358 -29.92 -14.06 2.34
N PHE A 359 -29.78 -15.25 1.76
CA PHE A 359 -28.53 -16.02 1.70
C PHE A 359 -28.24 -16.44 0.27
#